data_AF-A0A2V6YKE6-F1
#
_entry.id   AF-A0A2V6YKE6-F1
#
_cell.length_a   1.000
_cell.length_b   1.000
_cell.length_c   1.000
_cell.angle_alpha   90.00
_cell.angle_beta   90.00
_cell.angle_gamma   90.00
#
_symmetry.space_group_name_H-M   'P 1'
#
loop_
_entity.id
_entity.type
_entity.pdbx_description
1 polymer ?
#
loop_
_entity_poly.entity_id
_entity_poly.type
_entity_poly.pdbx_seq_one_letter_code
_entity_poly.pdbx_strand_id
1 'polypeptide(L)'
;MKRFALAMLTLVTLTGGGALAFAADTAPRAGTAPDEAPRGGPPLANDRRILHVLNRLAFGPRPGDVERVRAVGLEAWIDRQLHPETIDDRATERALADLPSLRMSIPEALRQYPRPDPKLREKAQNGQLTRREMMEMSPPEKRPFRIVAELQAAKTLRAVESERQLQEIMVDFWFNHFNVFAGKGDVRWYVSAYERDVVRPNALGRFADLVRASARHPAMLFYLDNWLSARRDFT
;
A
#
# COMPACT_ATOMS: atom_id res chain seq x y z
N MET A 1 -0.91 33.62 42.28
CA MET A 1 0.06 34.11 43.28
C MET A 1 0.19 33.07 44.38
N LYS A 2 1.44 32.64 44.67
CA LYS A 2 1.92 31.92 45.85
C LYS A 2 1.51 30.43 45.97
N ARG A 3 2.38 29.46 46.34
CA ARG A 3 3.84 29.35 46.63
C ARG A 3 4.12 27.84 46.88
N PHE A 4 5.31 27.34 46.48
CA PHE A 4 6.31 26.54 47.23
C PHE A 4 5.83 25.56 48.34
N ALA A 5 6.41 24.39 48.65
CA ALA A 5 7.68 23.73 48.32
C ALA A 5 7.70 22.32 49.00
N LEU A 6 8.74 21.55 48.62
CA LEU A 6 9.74 20.95 49.52
C LEU A 6 9.86 19.42 49.49
N ALA A 7 11.06 19.02 49.10
CA ALA A 7 11.62 17.69 49.15
C ALA A 7 11.85 17.20 50.59
N MET A 8 11.93 15.88 50.77
CA MET A 8 12.82 15.33 51.77
C MET A 8 13.42 14.00 51.29
N LEU A 9 14.75 14.01 51.23
CA LEU A 9 15.66 12.90 50.99
C LEU A 9 16.14 12.42 52.37
N THR A 10 16.10 11.12 52.63
CA THR A 10 16.86 10.52 53.74
C THR A 10 17.51 9.22 53.27
N LEU A 11 18.84 9.30 53.19
CA LEU A 11 19.79 8.23 52.94
C LEU A 11 20.23 7.68 54.31
N VAL A 12 20.19 6.36 54.50
CA VAL A 12 20.90 5.68 55.60
C VAL A 12 21.68 4.53 54.99
N THR A 13 23.01 4.63 55.08
CA THR A 13 23.96 3.54 54.86
C THR A 13 24.45 3.02 56.21
N LEU A 14 24.48 1.71 56.41
CA LEU A 14 25.45 1.10 57.33
C LEU A 14 25.84 -0.31 56.89
N THR A 15 27.11 -0.57 57.09
CA THR A 15 28.04 -1.59 56.59
C THR A 15 28.08 -2.91 57.37
N GLY A 16 28.61 -3.96 56.71
CA GLY A 16 29.19 -5.19 57.31
C GLY A 16 28.53 -6.46 56.76
N GLY A 17 29.19 -7.48 56.20
CA GLY A 17 30.58 -7.93 56.26
C GLY A 17 30.62 -9.36 56.86
N GLY A 18 30.88 -10.40 56.04
CA GLY A 18 31.42 -11.69 56.51
C GLY A 18 30.65 -13.00 56.21
N ALA A 19 31.16 -13.74 55.20
CA ALA A 19 31.41 -15.20 55.08
C ALA A 19 30.34 -16.31 55.34
N LEU A 20 30.05 -17.04 54.25
CA LEU A 20 30.01 -18.50 54.00
C LEU A 20 29.32 -19.48 54.98
N ALA A 21 28.29 -20.19 54.48
CA ALA A 21 28.13 -21.64 54.64
C ALA A 21 27.22 -22.24 53.55
N PHE A 22 27.71 -23.30 52.90
CA PHE A 22 26.97 -24.14 51.96
C PHE A 22 26.04 -25.11 52.72
N ALA A 23 24.81 -25.27 52.23
CA ALA A 23 24.08 -26.53 52.34
C ALA A 23 23.16 -26.66 51.12
N ALA A 24 23.53 -27.56 50.22
CA ALA A 24 22.65 -28.05 49.17
C ALA A 24 21.65 -29.02 49.81
N ASP A 25 20.37 -28.82 49.55
CA ASP A 25 19.43 -29.94 49.55
C ASP A 25 18.49 -29.81 48.36
N THR A 26 18.40 -30.91 47.64
CA THR A 26 17.81 -31.09 46.33
C THR A 26 16.39 -31.63 46.47
N ALA A 27 15.40 -30.93 45.94
CA ALA A 27 14.07 -31.50 45.69
C ALA A 27 13.54 -31.03 44.32
N PRO A 28 13.03 -31.93 43.47
CA PRO A 28 12.58 -31.58 42.13
C PRO A 28 11.20 -30.90 42.23
N ARG A 29 11.11 -29.63 41.83
CA ARG A 29 9.81 -29.01 41.59
C ARG A 29 9.29 -29.50 40.24
N ALA A 30 8.33 -30.41 40.29
CA ALA A 30 7.48 -30.78 39.18
C ALA A 30 6.91 -29.52 38.53
N GLY A 31 7.28 -29.30 37.27
CA GLY A 31 6.71 -28.27 36.43
C GLY A 31 5.26 -28.61 36.12
N THR A 32 4.34 -27.97 36.84
CA THR A 32 2.95 -27.90 36.43
C THR A 32 2.82 -26.56 35.72
N ALA A 33 2.83 -26.59 34.39
CA ALA A 33 2.44 -25.43 33.59
C ALA A 33 0.97 -25.13 33.90
N PRO A 34 0.61 -23.90 34.31
CA PRO A 34 -0.78 -23.51 34.32
C PRO A 34 -1.23 -23.27 32.88
N ASP A 35 -2.12 -24.16 32.45
CA ASP A 35 -3.21 -23.99 31.49
C ASP A 35 -3.39 -22.55 30.97
N GLU A 36 -3.21 -22.37 29.66
CA GLU A 36 -3.30 -21.10 28.97
C GLU A 36 -4.77 -20.68 28.89
N ALA A 37 -5.21 -19.87 29.87
CA ALA A 37 -6.52 -19.23 29.86
C ALA A 37 -6.75 -18.44 28.56
N PRO A 38 -8.01 -18.31 28.08
CA PRO A 38 -8.27 -17.63 26.82
C PRO A 38 -7.80 -16.19 26.91
N ARG A 39 -6.91 -15.79 25.99
CA ARG A 39 -6.37 -14.42 25.88
C ARG A 39 -7.41 -13.41 25.36
N GLY A 40 -8.63 -13.43 25.90
CA GLY A 40 -9.73 -12.54 25.55
C GLY A 40 -9.97 -11.53 26.66
N GLY A 41 -9.71 -10.24 26.38
CA GLY A 41 -10.26 -9.16 27.20
C GLY A 41 -11.80 -9.16 27.14
N PRO A 42 -12.49 -8.32 27.93
CA PRO A 42 -13.94 -8.19 27.81
C PRO A 42 -14.35 -7.84 26.37
N PRO A 43 -15.53 -8.26 25.87
CA PRO A 43 -15.92 -8.11 24.46
C PRO A 43 -15.74 -6.69 23.89
N LEU A 44 -16.07 -5.66 24.69
CA LEU A 44 -15.87 -4.26 24.31
C LEU A 44 -14.38 -3.88 24.15
N ALA A 45 -13.48 -4.49 24.91
CA ALA A 45 -12.03 -4.29 24.76
C ALA A 45 -11.49 -5.01 23.51
N ASN A 46 -12.04 -6.18 23.18
CA ASN A 46 -11.67 -6.91 21.96
C ASN A 46 -12.16 -6.19 20.70
N ASP A 47 -13.37 -5.68 20.71
CA ASP A 47 -13.92 -4.90 19.59
C ASP A 47 -13.11 -3.62 19.34
N ARG A 48 -12.67 -2.94 20.41
CA ARG A 48 -11.77 -1.79 20.29
C ARG A 48 -10.42 -2.17 19.67
N ARG A 49 -9.87 -3.34 20.01
CA ARG A 49 -8.63 -3.85 19.38
C ARG A 49 -8.84 -4.16 17.90
N ILE A 50 -9.94 -4.83 17.55
CA ILE A 50 -10.30 -5.14 16.16
C ILE A 50 -10.44 -3.84 15.35
N LEU A 51 -11.22 -2.88 15.85
CA LEU A 51 -11.37 -1.57 15.22
C LEU A 51 -10.04 -0.86 15.04
N HIS A 52 -9.16 -0.89 16.05
CA HIS A 52 -7.84 -0.29 15.94
C HIS A 52 -7.03 -0.93 14.81
N VAL A 53 -7.01 -2.27 14.73
CA VAL A 53 -6.28 -3.00 13.69
C VAL A 53 -6.85 -2.72 12.30
N LEU A 54 -8.17 -2.73 12.14
CA LEU A 54 -8.80 -2.43 10.85
C LEU A 54 -8.51 -0.98 10.39
N ASN A 55 -8.34 -0.03 11.31
CA ASN A 55 -7.92 1.34 10.95
C ASN A 55 -6.42 1.48 10.63
N ARG A 56 -5.60 0.47 10.94
CA ARG A 56 -4.14 0.51 10.74
C ARG A 56 -3.67 -0.39 9.62
N LEU A 57 -4.34 -1.51 9.40
CA LEU A 57 -3.99 -2.53 8.40
C LEU A 57 -5.02 -2.64 7.27
N ALA A 58 -6.10 -1.84 7.30
CA ALA A 58 -7.09 -1.74 6.24
C ALA A 58 -7.55 -0.28 6.08
N PHE A 59 -8.35 0.02 5.05
CA PHE A 59 -8.87 1.37 4.79
C PHE A 59 -9.92 1.83 5.84
N GLY A 60 -10.01 1.13 6.97
CA GLY A 60 -11.05 1.24 7.96
C GLY A 60 -12.01 0.04 7.94
N PRO A 61 -12.84 -0.12 8.98
CA PRO A 61 -13.81 -1.21 9.07
C PRO A 61 -14.98 -0.99 8.10
N ARG A 62 -15.27 -1.98 7.25
CA ARG A 62 -16.50 -2.04 6.46
C ARG A 62 -17.66 -2.61 7.30
N PRO A 63 -18.92 -2.43 6.89
CA PRO A 63 -20.05 -3.11 7.52
C PRO A 63 -19.79 -4.62 7.65
N GLY A 64 -19.89 -5.14 8.88
CA GLY A 64 -19.66 -6.54 9.19
C GLY A 64 -18.20 -6.97 9.39
N ASP A 65 -17.20 -6.10 9.18
CA ASP A 65 -15.78 -6.49 9.33
C ASP A 65 -15.42 -6.82 10.79
N VAL A 66 -16.02 -6.14 11.78
CA VAL A 66 -15.74 -6.43 13.20
C VAL A 66 -16.26 -7.80 13.58
N GLU A 67 -17.42 -8.18 13.07
CA GLU A 67 -18.04 -9.48 13.29
C GLU A 67 -17.24 -10.60 12.59
N ARG A 68 -16.82 -10.39 11.34
CA ARG A 68 -15.93 -11.31 10.60
C ARG A 68 -14.59 -11.48 11.31
N VAL A 69 -13.98 -10.33 11.64
CA VAL A 69 -13.04 -10.06 12.74
C VAL A 69 -13.02 -11.12 13.84
N ARG A 70 -14.06 -10.98 14.66
CA ARG A 70 -14.31 -11.73 15.88
C ARG A 70 -14.51 -13.22 15.62
N ALA A 71 -15.17 -13.59 14.53
CA ALA A 71 -15.45 -14.98 14.19
C ALA A 71 -14.19 -15.77 13.79
N VAL A 72 -13.26 -15.13 13.07
CA VAL A 72 -11.98 -15.74 12.66
C VAL A 72 -10.93 -15.65 13.77
N GLY A 73 -11.00 -14.60 14.60
CA GLY A 73 -9.95 -14.24 15.55
C GLY A 73 -8.99 -13.21 14.96
N LEU A 74 -8.58 -12.23 15.77
CA LEU A 74 -7.80 -11.09 15.33
C LEU A 74 -6.42 -11.51 14.80
N GLU A 75 -5.73 -12.37 15.54
CA GLU A 75 -4.39 -12.83 15.21
C GLU A 75 -4.39 -13.66 13.91
N ALA A 76 -5.38 -14.53 13.73
CA ALA A 76 -5.56 -15.31 12.51
C ALA A 76 -5.92 -14.43 11.30
N TRP A 77 -6.71 -13.36 11.50
CA TRP A 77 -6.98 -12.39 10.45
C TRP A 77 -5.72 -11.64 10.03
N ILE A 78 -4.89 -11.19 10.98
CA ILE A 78 -3.62 -10.50 10.69
C ILE A 78 -2.68 -11.42 9.91
N ASP A 79 -2.51 -12.67 10.35
CA ASP A 79 -1.66 -13.65 9.67
C ASP A 79 -2.09 -13.87 8.22
N ARG A 80 -3.41 -14.01 8.00
CA ARG A 80 -3.97 -14.14 6.66
C ARG A 80 -3.66 -12.92 5.77
N GLN A 81 -3.69 -11.71 6.30
CA GLN A 81 -3.39 -10.48 5.55
C GLN A 81 -1.92 -10.40 5.10
N LEU A 82 -0.99 -11.08 5.79
CA LEU A 82 0.42 -11.17 5.38
C LEU A 82 0.62 -12.14 4.20
N HIS A 83 -0.37 -12.97 3.91
CA HIS A 83 -0.38 -13.99 2.86
C HIS A 83 -1.52 -13.76 1.85
N PRO A 84 -1.50 -12.65 1.09
CA PRO A 84 -2.59 -12.28 0.18
C PRO A 84 -2.89 -13.33 -0.90
N GLU A 85 -1.90 -14.15 -1.28
CA GLU A 85 -2.05 -15.28 -2.20
C GLU A 85 -3.05 -16.34 -1.70
N THR A 86 -3.29 -16.40 -0.39
CA THR A 86 -4.25 -17.32 0.24
C THR A 86 -5.67 -16.74 0.34
N ILE A 87 -5.83 -15.45 0.03
CA ILE A 87 -7.10 -14.73 0.09
C ILE A 87 -7.77 -14.78 -1.28
N ASP A 88 -8.99 -15.30 -1.34
CA ASP A 88 -9.83 -15.23 -2.53
C ASP A 88 -10.25 -13.78 -2.77
N ASP A 89 -9.89 -13.25 -3.94
CA ASP A 89 -10.18 -11.88 -4.34
C ASP A 89 -10.94 -11.84 -5.70
N ARG A 90 -11.61 -12.94 -6.06
CA ARG A 90 -12.35 -13.05 -7.33
C ARG A 90 -13.46 -12.01 -7.48
N ALA A 91 -14.08 -11.55 -6.39
CA ALA A 91 -15.09 -10.50 -6.43
C ALA A 91 -14.48 -9.19 -6.96
N THR A 92 -13.34 -8.78 -6.40
CA THR A 92 -12.56 -7.63 -6.86
C THR A 92 -12.12 -7.78 -8.31
N GLU A 93 -11.60 -8.95 -8.69
CA GLU A 93 -11.16 -9.17 -10.08
C GLU A 93 -12.31 -9.10 -11.11
N ARG A 94 -13.54 -9.47 -10.71
CA ARG A 94 -14.75 -9.24 -11.51
C ARG A 94 -15.11 -7.75 -11.57
N ALA A 95 -15.06 -7.04 -10.46
CA ALA A 95 -15.35 -5.59 -10.42
C ALA A 95 -14.36 -4.78 -11.29
N LEU A 96 -13.11 -5.24 -11.40
CA LEU A 96 -12.08 -4.62 -12.23
C LEU A 96 -12.15 -5.04 -13.71
N ALA A 97 -13.05 -5.95 -14.09
CA ALA A 97 -13.10 -6.49 -15.45
C ALA A 97 -13.38 -5.42 -16.50
N ASP A 98 -14.14 -4.38 -16.14
CA ASP A 98 -14.55 -3.29 -17.02
C ASP A 98 -13.50 -2.15 -17.13
N LEU A 99 -12.31 -2.36 -16.58
CA LEU A 99 -11.19 -1.41 -16.59
C LEU A 99 -10.02 -1.96 -17.44
N PRO A 100 -10.15 -1.98 -18.77
CA PRO A 100 -9.24 -2.71 -19.66
C PRO A 100 -7.80 -2.18 -19.62
N SER A 101 -7.57 -0.89 -19.33
CA SER A 101 -6.22 -0.32 -19.33
C SER A 101 -5.31 -0.94 -18.25
N LEU A 102 -5.89 -1.51 -17.19
CA LEU A 102 -5.13 -2.17 -16.13
C LEU A 102 -4.37 -3.40 -16.63
N ARG A 103 -4.89 -4.08 -17.65
CA ARG A 103 -4.35 -5.33 -18.17
C ARG A 103 -3.51 -5.15 -19.45
N MET A 104 -3.48 -3.94 -20.01
CA MET A 104 -2.72 -3.66 -21.22
C MET A 104 -1.22 -3.59 -20.94
N SER A 105 -0.42 -4.14 -21.85
CA SER A 105 0.98 -3.77 -21.97
C SER A 105 1.14 -2.31 -22.41
N ILE A 106 2.30 -1.71 -22.17
CA ILE A 106 2.59 -0.34 -22.59
C ILE A 106 2.36 -0.13 -24.11
N PRO A 107 2.83 -1.03 -25.02
CA PRO A 107 2.56 -0.90 -26.44
C PRO A 107 1.08 -1.00 -26.80
N GLU A 108 0.31 -1.84 -26.11
CA GLU A 108 -1.14 -1.95 -26.31
C GLU A 108 -1.85 -0.68 -25.88
N ALA A 109 -1.50 -0.12 -24.71
CA ALA A 109 -2.07 1.13 -24.22
C ALA A 109 -1.80 2.28 -25.21
N LEU A 110 -0.60 2.35 -25.79
CA LEU A 110 -0.27 3.35 -26.82
C LEU A 110 -1.05 3.18 -28.12
N ARG A 111 -1.33 1.93 -28.54
CA ARG A 111 -2.18 1.67 -29.72
C ARG A 111 -3.66 1.98 -29.45
N GLN A 112 -4.15 1.60 -28.28
CA GLN A 112 -5.54 1.80 -27.87
C GLN A 112 -5.85 3.28 -27.63
N TYR A 113 -4.91 4.00 -27.03
CA TYR A 113 -5.02 5.40 -26.64
C TYR A 113 -3.88 6.21 -27.28
N PRO A 114 -3.95 6.57 -28.58
CA PRO A 114 -2.85 7.23 -29.26
C PRO A 114 -2.52 8.60 -28.65
N ARG A 115 -1.26 9.03 -28.83
CA ARG A 115 -0.81 10.37 -28.42
C ARG A 115 -1.65 11.43 -29.14
N PRO A 116 -2.14 12.48 -28.43
CA PRO A 116 -2.84 13.57 -29.08
C PRO A 116 -1.93 14.25 -30.11
N ASP A 117 -2.40 14.40 -31.36
CA ASP A 117 -1.67 15.14 -32.38
C ASP A 117 -1.64 16.64 -32.00
N PRO A 118 -0.44 17.23 -31.77
CA PRO A 118 -0.31 18.65 -31.48
C PRO A 118 -0.94 19.54 -32.55
N LYS A 119 -0.90 19.13 -33.82
CA LYS A 119 -1.46 19.89 -34.94
C LYS A 119 -2.98 20.01 -34.88
N LEU A 120 -3.68 19.02 -34.32
CA LEU A 120 -5.14 19.08 -34.16
C LEU A 120 -5.53 20.19 -33.19
N ARG A 121 -4.75 20.40 -32.12
CA ARG A 121 -4.98 21.49 -31.16
C ARG A 121 -4.73 22.85 -31.79
N GLU A 122 -3.64 22.99 -32.53
CA GLU A 122 -3.29 24.22 -33.25
C GLU A 122 -4.35 24.59 -34.28
N LYS A 123 -4.78 23.64 -35.13
CA LYS A 123 -5.84 23.86 -36.13
C LYS A 123 -7.14 24.34 -35.49
N ALA A 124 -7.53 23.79 -34.35
CA ALA A 124 -8.74 24.21 -33.66
C ALA A 124 -8.62 25.60 -33.01
N GLN A 125 -7.45 25.96 -32.50
CA GLN A 125 -7.18 27.31 -31.97
C GLN A 125 -7.23 28.35 -33.08
N ASN A 126 -6.75 28.00 -34.27
CA ASN A 126 -6.72 28.88 -35.44
C ASN A 126 -8.05 28.87 -36.22
N GLY A 127 -9.11 28.24 -35.71
CA GLY A 127 -10.43 28.18 -36.35
C GLY A 127 -10.50 27.29 -37.61
N GLN A 128 -9.42 26.58 -37.95
CA GLN A 128 -9.36 25.67 -39.11
C GLN A 128 -10.07 24.33 -38.86
N LEU A 129 -10.46 24.05 -37.62
CA LEU A 129 -11.17 22.85 -37.23
C LEU A 129 -12.26 23.20 -36.23
N THR A 130 -13.50 22.79 -36.53
CA THR A 130 -14.60 22.95 -35.59
C THR A 130 -14.44 22.01 -34.39
N ARG A 131 -15.12 22.35 -33.28
CA ARG A 131 -15.13 21.49 -32.09
C ARG A 131 -15.69 20.09 -32.38
N ARG A 132 -16.66 19.98 -33.28
CA ARG A 132 -17.28 18.72 -33.70
C ARG A 132 -16.30 17.85 -34.47
N GLU A 133 -15.65 18.39 -35.50
CA GLU A 133 -14.65 17.66 -36.28
C GLU A 133 -13.48 17.19 -35.40
N MET A 134 -13.05 18.02 -34.43
CA MET A 134 -12.05 17.60 -33.45
C MET A 134 -12.51 16.40 -32.61
N MET A 135 -13.77 16.39 -32.17
CA MET A 135 -14.33 15.28 -31.39
C MET A 135 -14.44 14.00 -32.21
N GLU A 136 -14.76 14.10 -33.49
CA GLU A 136 -14.80 12.97 -34.42
C GLU A 136 -13.38 12.40 -34.68
N MET A 137 -12.37 13.25 -34.82
CA MET A 137 -10.97 12.83 -35.00
C MET A 137 -10.32 12.30 -33.71
N SER A 138 -10.77 12.74 -32.54
CA SER A 138 -10.25 12.32 -31.23
C SER A 138 -11.39 12.04 -30.25
N PRO A 139 -12.05 10.87 -30.40
CA PRO A 139 -13.19 10.51 -29.57
C PRO A 139 -12.74 10.34 -28.10
N PRO A 140 -13.59 10.73 -27.12
CA PRO A 140 -13.27 10.61 -25.69
C PRO A 140 -12.81 9.20 -25.27
N GLU A 141 -13.39 8.18 -25.87
CA GLU A 141 -13.07 6.75 -25.69
C GLU A 141 -11.59 6.42 -25.92
N LYS A 142 -10.94 7.14 -26.84
CA LYS A 142 -9.55 6.90 -27.26
C LYS A 142 -8.57 7.84 -26.58
N ARG A 143 -9.02 8.68 -25.64
CA ARG A 143 -8.16 9.66 -24.98
C ARG A 143 -7.31 9.00 -23.89
N PRO A 144 -6.02 9.34 -23.78
CA PRO A 144 -5.13 8.79 -22.75
C PRO A 144 -5.55 9.07 -21.30
N PHE A 145 -6.42 10.05 -21.07
CA PHE A 145 -6.98 10.33 -19.74
C PHE A 145 -7.77 9.12 -19.18
N ARG A 146 -8.36 8.28 -20.05
CA ARG A 146 -9.05 7.05 -19.66
C ARG A 146 -8.15 6.12 -18.84
N ILE A 147 -6.87 5.98 -19.20
CA ILE A 147 -5.91 5.13 -18.48
C ILE A 147 -5.78 5.55 -17.01
N VAL A 148 -5.65 6.86 -16.78
CA VAL A 148 -5.51 7.41 -15.43
C VAL A 148 -6.82 7.30 -14.65
N ALA A 149 -7.95 7.59 -15.30
CA ALA A 149 -9.27 7.46 -14.69
C ALA A 149 -9.59 6.01 -14.29
N GLU A 150 -9.25 5.03 -15.14
CA GLU A 150 -9.41 3.61 -14.85
C GLU A 150 -8.51 3.17 -13.69
N LEU A 151 -7.26 3.65 -13.62
CA LEU A 151 -6.38 3.37 -12.48
C LEU A 151 -6.92 3.94 -11.16
N GLN A 152 -7.48 5.15 -11.18
CA GLN A 152 -8.11 5.76 -9.99
C GLN A 152 -9.36 4.99 -9.56
N ALA A 153 -10.19 4.59 -10.52
CA ALA A 153 -11.35 3.73 -10.26
C ALA A 153 -10.91 2.39 -9.65
N ALA A 154 -9.85 1.78 -10.17
CA ALA A 154 -9.32 0.51 -9.69
C ALA A 154 -8.87 0.58 -8.23
N LYS A 155 -8.13 1.64 -7.85
CA LYS A 155 -7.72 1.88 -6.46
C LYS A 155 -8.92 1.98 -5.52
N THR A 156 -9.95 2.71 -5.93
CA THR A 156 -11.19 2.86 -5.15
C THR A 156 -11.93 1.53 -5.01
N LEU A 157 -12.10 0.80 -6.12
CA LEU A 157 -12.76 -0.51 -6.11
C LEU A 157 -12.02 -1.50 -5.22
N ARG A 158 -10.69 -1.53 -5.29
CA ARG A 158 -9.87 -2.42 -4.43
C ARG A 158 -9.97 -2.06 -2.96
N ALA A 159 -10.03 -0.77 -2.62
CA ALA A 159 -10.23 -0.34 -1.24
C ALA A 159 -11.57 -0.82 -0.65
N VAL A 160 -12.63 -0.84 -1.47
CA VAL A 160 -13.97 -1.23 -1.05
C VAL A 160 -14.18 -2.76 -1.06
N GLU A 161 -13.82 -3.40 -2.17
CA GLU A 161 -14.19 -4.79 -2.48
C GLU A 161 -13.12 -5.80 -2.06
N SER A 162 -11.84 -5.41 -2.02
CA SER A 162 -10.77 -6.40 -1.82
C SER A 162 -10.72 -6.93 -0.40
N GLU A 163 -10.59 -8.25 -0.27
CA GLU A 163 -10.32 -8.89 1.01
C GLU A 163 -8.83 -8.83 1.39
N ARG A 164 -7.96 -8.37 0.47
CA ARG A 164 -6.50 -8.22 0.63
C ARG A 164 -6.11 -6.82 1.11
N GLN A 165 -6.82 -6.32 2.12
CA GLN A 165 -6.75 -4.93 2.59
C GLN A 165 -5.33 -4.45 2.91
N LEU A 166 -4.51 -5.28 3.58
CA LEU A 166 -3.13 -4.91 3.89
C LEU A 166 -2.28 -4.74 2.62
N GLN A 167 -2.44 -5.64 1.65
CA GLN A 167 -1.74 -5.53 0.37
C GLN A 167 -2.10 -4.21 -0.33
N GLU A 168 -3.39 -3.84 -0.36
CA GLU A 168 -3.86 -2.64 -1.05
C GLU A 168 -3.35 -1.34 -0.40
N ILE A 169 -3.27 -1.28 0.94
CA ILE A 169 -2.62 -0.17 1.65
C ILE A 169 -1.13 -0.09 1.30
N MET A 170 -0.44 -1.23 1.33
CA MET A 170 0.99 -1.25 1.05
C MET A 170 1.28 -0.87 -0.41
N VAL A 171 0.41 -1.26 -1.35
CA VAL A 171 0.47 -0.80 -2.74
C VAL A 171 0.34 0.71 -2.82
N ASP A 172 -0.64 1.30 -2.13
CA ASP A 172 -0.82 2.76 -2.17
C ASP A 172 0.34 3.51 -1.51
N PHE A 173 0.82 3.02 -0.37
CA PHE A 173 1.99 3.55 0.32
C PHE A 173 3.23 3.54 -0.58
N TRP A 174 3.56 2.41 -1.19
CA TRP A 174 4.74 2.29 -2.04
C TRP A 174 4.60 3.04 -3.36
N PHE A 175 3.41 3.06 -3.95
CA PHE A 175 3.15 3.85 -5.15
C PHE A 175 3.36 5.34 -4.87
N ASN A 176 2.94 5.84 -3.71
CA ASN A 176 3.16 7.22 -3.30
C ASN A 176 4.63 7.49 -2.91
N HIS A 177 5.34 6.51 -2.35
CA HIS A 177 6.75 6.65 -1.99
C HIS A 177 7.67 6.64 -3.21
N PHE A 178 7.45 5.73 -4.16
CA PHE A 178 8.12 5.67 -5.46
C PHE A 178 7.26 6.31 -6.55
N ASN A 179 6.87 7.56 -6.31
CA ASN A 179 5.88 8.24 -7.12
C ASN A 179 6.34 8.51 -8.56
N VAL A 180 5.42 8.29 -9.50
CA VAL A 180 5.52 8.75 -10.89
C VAL A 180 4.30 9.62 -11.21
N PHE A 181 4.52 10.82 -11.76
CA PHE A 181 3.41 11.73 -12.04
C PHE A 181 2.82 11.46 -13.43
N ALA A 182 1.59 10.94 -13.49
CA ALA A 182 0.89 10.67 -14.74
C ALA A 182 0.71 11.91 -15.64
N GLY A 183 0.71 13.12 -15.07
CA GLY A 183 0.65 14.35 -15.85
C GLY A 183 1.93 14.67 -16.64
N LYS A 184 3.08 14.05 -16.30
CA LYS A 184 4.35 14.26 -17.02
C LYS A 184 4.40 13.43 -18.30
N GLY A 185 4.12 14.08 -19.43
CA GLY A 185 4.31 13.50 -20.77
C GLY A 185 3.71 12.10 -20.93
N ASP A 186 4.57 11.13 -21.25
CA ASP A 186 4.20 9.76 -21.55
C ASP A 186 3.97 8.86 -20.31
N VAL A 187 4.24 9.35 -19.09
CA VAL A 187 4.02 8.57 -17.86
C VAL A 187 2.59 8.04 -17.75
N ARG A 188 1.59 8.77 -18.29
CA ARG A 188 0.19 8.32 -18.32
C ARG A 188 -0.05 6.96 -19.00
N TRP A 189 0.80 6.55 -19.94
CA TRP A 189 0.71 5.22 -20.57
C TRP A 189 1.47 4.15 -19.79
N TYR A 190 2.40 4.55 -18.93
CA TYR A 190 3.25 3.66 -18.16
C TYR A 190 2.69 3.39 -16.76
N VAL A 191 1.84 4.28 -16.22
CA VAL A 191 1.44 4.30 -14.81
C VAL A 191 0.65 3.05 -14.39
N SER A 192 -0.27 2.54 -15.24
CA SER A 192 -1.03 1.32 -14.92
C SER A 192 -0.11 0.08 -14.90
N ALA A 193 0.81 -0.02 -15.87
CA ALA A 193 1.81 -1.08 -15.90
C ALA A 193 2.79 -0.96 -14.71
N TYR A 194 3.14 0.26 -14.31
CA TYR A 194 4.01 0.50 -13.16
C TYR A 194 3.39 -0.02 -11.86
N GLU A 195 2.12 0.28 -11.58
CA GLU A 195 1.45 -0.28 -10.40
C GLU A 195 1.37 -1.81 -10.50
N ARG A 196 0.95 -2.35 -11.65
CA ARG A 196 0.73 -3.79 -11.87
C ARG A 196 2.00 -4.63 -11.79
N ASP A 197 3.07 -4.19 -12.45
CA ASP A 197 4.27 -5.01 -12.69
C ASP A 197 5.38 -4.73 -11.68
N VAL A 198 5.38 -3.55 -11.04
CA VAL A 198 6.40 -3.15 -10.07
C VAL A 198 5.84 -3.12 -8.66
N VAL A 199 4.80 -2.32 -8.42
CA VAL A 199 4.37 -2.05 -7.04
C VAL A 199 3.63 -3.23 -6.43
N ARG A 200 2.60 -3.75 -7.11
CA ARG A 200 1.74 -4.84 -6.60
C ARG A 200 2.48 -6.14 -6.26
N PRO A 201 3.37 -6.67 -7.12
CA PRO A 201 4.06 -7.92 -6.83
C PRO A 201 5.07 -7.78 -5.69
N ASN A 202 5.53 -6.55 -5.41
CA ASN A 202 6.57 -6.27 -4.42
C ASN A 202 6.05 -5.59 -3.14
N ALA A 203 4.73 -5.37 -3.00
CA ALA A 203 4.16 -4.56 -1.91
C ALA A 203 4.44 -5.11 -0.50
N LEU A 204 4.43 -6.43 -0.34
CA LEU A 204 4.79 -7.15 0.88
C LEU A 204 6.13 -7.91 0.73
N GLY A 205 6.87 -7.64 -0.36
CA GLY A 205 8.09 -8.34 -0.72
C GLY A 205 9.35 -7.69 -0.15
N ARG A 206 10.49 -8.00 -0.76
CA ARG A 206 11.78 -7.43 -0.36
C ARG A 206 11.92 -6.01 -0.93
N PHE A 207 12.25 -5.06 -0.06
CA PHE A 207 12.49 -3.66 -0.45
C PHE A 207 13.52 -3.52 -1.60
N ALA A 208 14.60 -4.30 -1.57
CA ALA A 208 15.63 -4.26 -2.61
C ALA A 208 15.10 -4.62 -4.01
N ASP A 209 14.11 -5.52 -4.09
CA ASP A 209 13.52 -5.95 -5.35
C ASP A 209 12.55 -4.89 -5.87
N LEU A 210 11.75 -4.27 -4.97
CA LEU A 210 10.91 -3.10 -5.29
C LEU A 210 11.73 -1.94 -5.86
N VAL A 211 12.81 -1.54 -5.18
CA VAL A 211 13.68 -0.44 -5.62
C VAL A 211 14.29 -0.74 -6.99
N ARG A 212 14.82 -1.97 -7.17
CA ARG A 212 15.44 -2.38 -8.44
C ARG A 212 14.43 -2.39 -9.58
N ALA A 213 13.23 -2.93 -9.36
CA ALA A 213 12.17 -2.96 -10.36
C ALA A 213 11.70 -1.53 -10.70
N SER A 214 11.52 -0.68 -9.69
CA SER A 214 11.14 0.72 -9.84
C SER A 214 12.14 1.51 -10.69
N ALA A 215 13.43 1.42 -10.37
CA ALA A 215 14.49 2.15 -11.06
C ALA A 215 14.66 1.76 -12.54
N ARG A 216 14.20 0.56 -12.94
CA ARG A 216 14.31 0.03 -14.31
C ARG A 216 13.04 0.20 -15.14
N HIS A 217 11.92 0.55 -14.52
CA HIS A 217 10.66 0.64 -15.22
C HIS A 217 10.59 1.90 -16.11
N PRO A 218 10.03 1.81 -17.34
CA PRO A 218 9.91 2.96 -18.25
C PRO A 218 9.24 4.20 -17.64
N ALA A 219 8.26 3.99 -16.75
CA ALA A 219 7.62 5.08 -16.00
C ALA A 219 8.62 5.93 -15.23
N MET A 220 9.53 5.31 -14.47
CA MET A 220 10.50 6.01 -13.63
C MET A 220 11.62 6.61 -14.47
N LEU A 221 12.12 5.88 -15.47
CA LEU A 221 13.15 6.37 -16.37
C LEU A 221 12.70 7.62 -17.15
N PHE A 222 11.44 7.64 -17.59
CA PHE A 222 10.85 8.82 -18.22
C PHE A 222 10.57 9.93 -17.21
N TYR A 223 10.03 9.59 -16.03
CA TYR A 223 9.67 10.57 -15.02
C TYR A 223 10.88 11.34 -14.47
N LEU A 224 12.04 10.70 -14.33
CA LEU A 224 13.28 11.34 -13.87
C LEU A 224 14.13 11.92 -15.00
N ASP A 225 13.67 11.88 -16.25
CA ASP A 225 14.44 12.28 -17.43
C ASP A 225 15.76 11.50 -17.61
N ASN A 226 15.88 10.31 -17.01
CA ASN A 226 17.05 9.44 -17.15
C ASN A 226 17.29 9.01 -18.61
N TRP A 227 16.23 8.97 -19.42
CA TRP A 227 16.32 8.71 -20.87
C TRP A 227 17.08 9.79 -21.65
N LEU A 228 17.23 11.01 -21.10
CA LEU A 228 18.05 12.09 -21.67
C LEU A 228 19.51 12.03 -21.20
N SER A 229 19.82 11.17 -20.22
CA SER A 229 21.17 11.10 -19.67
C SER A 229 22.12 10.44 -20.67
N ALA A 230 22.97 11.25 -21.29
CA ALA A 230 24.05 10.80 -22.16
C ALA A 230 25.40 11.17 -21.55
N ARG A 231 26.40 10.30 -21.70
CA ARG A 231 27.79 10.66 -21.40
C ARG A 231 28.27 11.67 -22.46
N ARG A 232 29.07 12.66 -22.06
CA ARG A 232 29.49 13.80 -22.91
C ARG A 232 30.23 13.38 -24.20
N ASP A 233 30.68 12.13 -24.28
CA ASP A 233 31.47 11.49 -25.34
C ASP A 233 30.83 10.20 -25.89
N PHE A 234 29.54 9.96 -25.65
CA PHE A 234 28.82 8.83 -26.24
C PHE A 234 28.28 9.21 -27.63
N THR A 235 28.86 8.65 -28.69
CA THR A 235 28.42 8.78 -30.10
C THR A 235 27.73 7.54 -30.59
#